data_AF-A0A162TZ62-F1
#
_entry.id   AF-A0A162TZ62-F1
#
_cell.length_a   1.000
_cell.length_b   1.000
_cell.length_c   1.000
_cell.angle_alpha   90.00
_cell.angle_beta   90.00
_cell.angle_gamma   90.00
#
_symmetry.space_group_name_H-M   'P 1'
#
loop_
_entity.id
_entity.type
_entity.pdbx_description
1 polymer ?
#
loop_
_entity_poly.entity_id
_entity_poly.type
_entity_poly.pdbx_seq_one_letter_code
_entity_poly.pdbx_strand_id
1 'polypeptide(L)'
;MAPVQRPDNIATMINGVERYNPENVNVLEEYLSKQCESGEYDLEANLAILKLYQFNPALAKEPVIVKILVKALTAIPAPDFNLCLYLLAEHSHLESIEKLTELQQLLEQARYAKFWQSDLKPWTAVVPSFETEIRLVIARVMAMSYQTINAASLAANLGLTGDAFDKFCQDQQWQKSGDLVQIPINKDNEAKAVVIRENIKF
;
A
#
# COMPACT_ATOMS: atom_id res chain seq x y z
N MET A 1 0.79 9.35 -6.49
CA MET A 1 -0.36 8.53 -6.92
C MET A 1 -1.14 9.34 -7.94
N ALA A 2 -1.65 8.71 -9.00
CA ALA A 2 -2.59 9.37 -9.89
C ALA A 2 -3.85 9.78 -9.10
N PRO A 3 -4.53 10.87 -9.47
CA PRO A 3 -5.79 11.25 -8.83
C PRO A 3 -6.81 10.13 -8.95
N VAL A 4 -7.50 9.80 -7.85
CA VAL A 4 -8.52 8.77 -7.81
C VAL A 4 -9.64 9.16 -8.77
N GLN A 5 -9.90 8.33 -9.78
CA GLN A 5 -10.97 8.57 -10.76
C GLN A 5 -12.29 8.02 -10.20
N ARG A 6 -12.82 8.72 -9.19
CA ARG A 6 -14.00 8.30 -8.44
C ARG A 6 -15.29 8.51 -9.25
N PRO A 7 -16.17 7.50 -9.36
CA PRO A 7 -17.49 7.68 -9.96
C PRO A 7 -18.35 8.70 -9.19
N ASP A 8 -19.15 9.51 -9.91
CA ASP A 8 -19.95 10.58 -9.31
C ASP A 8 -20.93 10.10 -8.24
N ASN A 9 -21.50 8.90 -8.41
CA ASN A 9 -22.39 8.30 -7.42
C ASN A 9 -21.66 8.00 -6.10
N ILE A 10 -20.44 7.47 -6.17
CA ILE A 10 -19.61 7.21 -4.99
C ILE A 10 -19.18 8.52 -4.35
N ALA A 11 -18.77 9.51 -5.16
CA ALA A 11 -18.39 10.84 -4.66
C ALA A 11 -19.54 11.52 -3.90
N THR A 12 -20.77 11.44 -4.43
CA THR A 12 -21.97 11.99 -3.78
C THR A 12 -22.26 11.29 -2.45
N MET A 13 -22.15 9.96 -2.42
CA MET A 13 -22.37 9.16 -1.21
C MET A 13 -21.39 9.52 -0.10
N ILE A 14 -20.09 9.65 -0.39
CA ILE A 14 -19.07 9.85 0.66
C ILE A 14 -18.91 11.30 1.11
N ASN A 15 -19.19 12.28 0.24
CA ASN A 15 -19.07 13.71 0.55
C ASN A 15 -20.35 14.31 1.14
N GLY A 16 -21.49 13.63 0.98
CA GLY A 16 -22.80 14.08 1.48
C GLY A 16 -23.17 13.50 2.84
N VAL A 17 -24.41 13.77 3.24
CA VAL A 17 -25.03 13.19 4.46
C VAL A 17 -25.24 11.67 4.31
N GLU A 18 -25.39 11.20 3.08
CA GLU A 18 -25.55 9.78 2.70
C GLU A 18 -24.41 8.87 3.15
N ARG A 19 -23.27 9.43 3.56
CA ARG A 19 -22.10 8.69 4.05
C ARG A 19 -22.36 7.88 5.31
N TYR A 20 -23.45 8.17 6.03
CA TYR A 20 -23.86 7.48 7.25
C TYR A 20 -25.10 6.60 7.05
N ASN A 21 -25.66 6.57 5.84
CA ASN A 21 -26.81 5.75 5.54
C ASN A 21 -26.36 4.28 5.37
N PRO A 22 -26.80 3.35 6.24
CA PRO A 22 -26.41 1.94 6.16
C PRO A 22 -26.87 1.25 4.87
N GLU A 23 -27.88 1.77 4.16
CA GLU A 23 -28.34 1.21 2.89
C GLU A 23 -27.27 1.30 1.78
N ASN A 24 -26.38 2.29 1.87
CA ASN A 24 -25.32 2.50 0.89
C ASN A 24 -24.14 1.54 1.04
N VAL A 25 -24.09 0.74 2.11
CA VAL A 25 -22.94 -0.12 2.42
C VAL A 25 -22.64 -1.13 1.31
N ASN A 26 -23.67 -1.73 0.71
CA ASN A 26 -23.49 -2.72 -0.35
C ASN A 26 -22.90 -2.11 -1.63
N VAL A 27 -23.27 -0.87 -1.96
CA VAL A 27 -22.74 -0.15 -3.12
C VAL A 27 -21.26 0.16 -2.93
N LEU A 28 -20.88 0.59 -1.72
CA LEU A 28 -19.48 0.86 -1.38
C LEU A 28 -18.64 -0.43 -1.34
N GLU A 29 -19.19 -1.54 -0.83
CA GLU A 29 -18.53 -2.85 -0.85
C GLU A 29 -18.30 -3.39 -2.28
N GLU A 30 -19.26 -3.15 -3.19
CA GLU A 30 -19.09 -3.49 -4.62
C GLU A 30 -17.98 -2.63 -5.24
N TYR A 31 -17.95 -1.33 -4.93
CA TYR A 31 -16.88 -0.43 -5.38
C TYR A 31 -15.50 -0.86 -4.87
N LEU A 32 -15.39 -1.27 -3.61
CA LEU A 32 -14.17 -1.86 -3.05
C LEU A 32 -13.75 -3.12 -3.81
N SER A 33 -14.71 -3.99 -4.17
CA SER A 33 -14.39 -5.21 -4.93
C SER A 33 -13.81 -4.87 -6.30
N LYS A 34 -14.31 -3.82 -6.97
CA LYS A 34 -13.72 -3.29 -8.21
C LYS A 34 -12.30 -2.75 -8.01
N GLN A 35 -12.02 -2.09 -6.88
CA GLN A 35 -10.65 -1.65 -6.54
C GLN A 35 -9.68 -2.86 -6.42
N CYS A 36 -10.14 -3.97 -5.84
CA CYS A 36 -9.35 -5.19 -5.71
C CYS A 36 -9.03 -5.86 -7.06
N GLU A 37 -9.89 -5.69 -8.07
CA GLU A 37 -9.74 -6.28 -9.41
C GLU A 37 -8.93 -5.39 -10.36
N SER A 38 -9.13 -4.07 -10.28
CA SER A 38 -8.54 -3.09 -11.21
C SER A 38 -7.17 -2.55 -10.78
N GLY A 39 -6.75 -2.85 -9.54
CA GLY A 39 -5.54 -2.25 -8.94
C GLY A 39 -5.74 -0.81 -8.48
N GLU A 40 -6.93 -0.22 -8.67
CA GLU A 40 -7.29 1.10 -8.14
C GLU A 40 -7.30 1.11 -6.60
N TYR A 41 -7.20 2.31 -6.03
CA TYR A 41 -7.22 2.49 -4.59
C TYR A 41 -7.82 3.84 -4.21
N ASP A 42 -8.89 3.81 -3.40
CA ASP A 42 -9.60 4.96 -2.89
C ASP A 42 -9.76 4.87 -1.37
N LEU A 43 -8.83 5.50 -0.64
CA LEU A 43 -8.84 5.53 0.82
C LEU A 43 -10.14 6.11 1.39
N GLU A 44 -10.68 7.18 0.82
CA GLU A 44 -11.83 7.88 1.39
C GLU A 44 -13.09 6.99 1.35
N ALA A 45 -13.30 6.28 0.24
CA ALA A 45 -14.37 5.30 0.12
C ALA A 45 -14.17 4.14 1.11
N ASN A 46 -12.95 3.65 1.26
CA ASN A 46 -12.63 2.55 2.18
C ASN A 46 -12.86 2.96 3.64
N LEU A 47 -12.43 4.16 4.05
CA LEU A 47 -12.70 4.71 5.38
C LEU A 47 -14.20 4.94 5.61
N ALA A 48 -14.97 5.30 4.58
CA ALA A 48 -16.42 5.43 4.70
C ALA A 48 -17.10 4.09 5.04
N ILE A 49 -16.68 2.99 4.42
CA ILE A 49 -17.15 1.63 4.76
C ILE A 49 -16.83 1.31 6.22
N LEU A 50 -15.58 1.50 6.65
CA LEU A 50 -15.17 1.22 8.03
C LEU A 50 -15.93 2.10 9.04
N LYS A 51 -16.23 3.36 8.68
CA LYS A 51 -17.02 4.26 9.51
C LYS A 51 -18.47 3.79 9.65
N LEU A 52 -19.08 3.30 8.57
CA LEU A 52 -20.41 2.70 8.61
C LEU A 52 -20.45 1.47 9.50
N TYR A 53 -19.44 0.60 9.41
CA TYR A 53 -19.31 -0.56 10.29
C TYR A 53 -19.09 -0.16 11.76
N GLN A 54 -18.32 0.89 12.03
CA GLN A 54 -18.13 1.42 13.39
C GLN A 54 -19.46 1.91 14.00
N PHE A 55 -20.34 2.51 13.21
CA PHE A 55 -21.67 2.95 13.69
C PHE A 55 -22.71 1.84 13.72
N ASN A 56 -22.53 0.79 12.91
CA ASN A 56 -23.46 -0.32 12.77
C ASN A 56 -22.71 -1.65 12.84
N PRO A 57 -22.24 -2.10 14.03
CA PRO A 57 -21.40 -3.29 14.15
C PRO A 57 -22.02 -4.56 13.57
N ALA A 58 -23.35 -4.68 13.61
CA ALA A 58 -24.09 -5.82 13.05
C ALA A 58 -23.97 -5.96 11.51
N LEU A 59 -23.58 -4.89 10.81
CA LEU A 59 -23.36 -4.91 9.36
C LEU A 59 -21.92 -5.26 8.98
N ALA A 60 -21.01 -5.28 9.95
CA ALA A 60 -19.59 -5.48 9.69
C ALA A 60 -19.31 -6.87 9.14
N LYS A 61 -18.55 -6.91 8.05
CA LYS A 61 -18.12 -8.16 7.40
C LYS A 61 -16.61 -8.23 7.42
N GLU A 62 -16.07 -9.21 8.14
CA GLU A 62 -14.61 -9.44 8.19
C GLU A 62 -13.96 -9.52 6.79
N PRO A 63 -14.52 -10.21 5.78
CA PRO A 63 -13.90 -10.24 4.45
C PRO A 63 -13.75 -8.86 3.78
N VAL A 64 -14.66 -7.92 4.06
CA VAL A 64 -14.60 -6.55 3.55
C VAL A 64 -13.51 -5.77 4.29
N ILE A 65 -13.42 -5.94 5.60
CA ILE A 65 -12.36 -5.34 6.43
C ILE A 65 -10.98 -5.80 5.95
N VAL A 66 -10.82 -7.11 5.70
CA VAL A 66 -9.57 -7.68 5.16
C VAL A 66 -9.22 -7.07 3.81
N LYS A 67 -10.17 -6.96 2.86
CA LYS A 67 -9.95 -6.29 1.57
C LYS A 67 -9.41 -4.88 1.74
N ILE A 68 -10.02 -4.08 2.62
CA ILE A 68 -9.61 -2.70 2.90
C ILE A 68 -8.18 -2.64 3.44
N LEU A 69 -7.87 -3.47 4.45
CA LEU A 69 -6.54 -3.50 5.07
C LEU A 69 -5.46 -3.99 4.10
N VAL A 70 -5.74 -5.02 3.29
CA VAL A 70 -4.82 -5.51 2.26
C VAL A 70 -4.52 -4.42 1.23
N LYS A 71 -5.54 -3.68 0.77
CA LYS A 71 -5.33 -2.54 -0.14
C LYS A 71 -4.60 -1.38 0.54
N ALA A 72 -4.83 -1.12 1.83
CA ALA A 72 -4.09 -0.09 2.55
C ALA A 72 -2.58 -0.39 2.67
N LEU A 73 -2.18 -1.68 2.74
CA LEU A 73 -0.76 -2.07 2.71
C LEU A 73 -0.07 -1.67 1.40
N THR A 74 -0.81 -1.61 0.28
CA THR A 74 -0.25 -1.24 -1.03
C THR A 74 -0.09 0.27 -1.22
N ALA A 75 -0.54 1.06 -0.25
CA ALA A 75 -0.38 2.51 -0.22
C ALA A 75 0.80 3.00 0.66
N ILE A 76 1.52 2.09 1.33
CA ILE A 76 2.71 2.41 2.13
C ILE A 76 3.71 3.22 1.28
N PRO A 77 4.33 4.29 1.82
CA PRO A 77 4.40 4.67 3.25
C PRO A 77 3.30 5.61 3.75
N ALA A 78 2.17 5.75 3.04
CA ALA A 78 1.04 6.52 3.55
C ALA A 78 0.50 5.88 4.87
N PRO A 79 -0.01 6.69 5.82
CA PRO A 79 -0.47 6.22 7.14
C PRO A 79 -1.82 5.50 7.10
N ASP A 80 -2.33 5.22 5.91
CA ASP A 80 -3.66 4.69 5.60
C ASP A 80 -4.03 3.44 6.41
N PHE A 81 -3.10 2.50 6.53
CA PHE A 81 -3.34 1.27 7.30
C PHE A 81 -3.68 1.59 8.76
N ASN A 82 -2.93 2.50 9.38
CA ASN A 82 -3.16 2.92 10.76
C ASN A 82 -4.49 3.68 10.89
N LEU A 83 -4.86 4.51 9.91
CA LEU A 83 -6.16 5.18 9.87
C LEU A 83 -7.32 4.17 9.85
N CYS A 84 -7.19 3.10 9.07
CA CYS A 84 -8.16 2.01 9.03
C CYS A 84 -8.27 1.30 10.40
N LEU A 85 -7.14 0.99 11.05
CA LEU A 85 -7.14 0.34 12.36
C LEU A 85 -7.87 1.16 13.44
N TYR A 86 -7.72 2.50 13.44
CA TYR A 86 -8.42 3.35 14.41
C TYR A 86 -9.95 3.29 14.31
N LEU A 87 -10.50 2.88 13.16
CA LEU A 87 -11.94 2.69 12.98
C LEU A 87 -12.42 1.28 13.37
N LEU A 88 -11.51 0.35 13.62
CA LEU A 88 -11.77 -1.07 13.84
C LEU A 88 -11.61 -1.51 15.30
N ALA A 89 -11.68 -0.59 16.27
CA ALA A 89 -11.45 -0.88 17.69
C ALA A 89 -12.21 -2.12 18.21
N GLU A 90 -13.50 -2.26 17.87
CA GLU A 90 -14.35 -3.40 18.27
C GLU A 90 -13.96 -4.73 17.59
N HIS A 91 -13.29 -4.67 16.44
CA HIS A 91 -12.87 -5.81 15.63
C HIS A 91 -11.39 -6.15 15.81
N SER A 92 -10.67 -5.42 16.67
CA SER A 92 -9.22 -5.58 16.88
C SER A 92 -8.75 -6.98 17.30
N HIS A 93 -9.68 -7.82 17.79
CA HIS A 93 -9.42 -9.20 18.21
C HIS A 93 -9.37 -10.22 17.05
N LEU A 94 -9.70 -9.80 15.82
CA LEU A 94 -9.67 -10.68 14.66
C LEU A 94 -8.22 -11.07 14.31
N GLU A 95 -7.96 -12.38 14.20
CA GLU A 95 -6.65 -12.93 13.82
C GLU A 95 -6.16 -12.38 12.47
N SER A 96 -7.09 -12.08 11.56
CA SER A 96 -6.77 -11.47 10.26
C SER A 96 -6.15 -10.08 10.42
N ILE A 97 -6.63 -9.27 11.37
CA ILE A 97 -6.09 -7.94 11.66
C ILE A 97 -4.71 -8.05 12.30
N GLU A 98 -4.52 -8.98 13.23
CA GLU A 98 -3.21 -9.25 13.85
C GLU A 98 -2.15 -9.58 12.78
N LYS A 99 -2.43 -10.57 11.92
CA LYS A 99 -1.52 -10.98 10.84
C LYS A 99 -1.23 -9.85 9.85
N LEU A 100 -2.25 -9.09 9.44
CA LEU A 100 -2.05 -7.96 8.54
C LEU A 100 -1.23 -6.83 9.20
N THR A 101 -1.37 -6.65 10.51
CA THR A 101 -0.57 -5.69 11.28
C THR A 101 0.89 -6.13 11.35
N GLU A 102 1.18 -7.42 11.53
CA GLU A 102 2.55 -7.94 11.46
C GLU A 102 3.18 -7.69 10.09
N LEU A 103 2.44 -7.93 9.01
CA LEU A 103 2.89 -7.64 7.65
C LEU A 103 3.16 -6.15 7.44
N GLN A 104 2.27 -5.27 7.93
CA GLN A 104 2.47 -3.83 7.90
C GLN A 104 3.76 -3.41 8.59
N GLN A 105 4.03 -3.94 9.79
CA GLN A 105 5.25 -3.63 10.54
C GLN A 105 6.51 -4.07 9.80
N LEU A 106 6.50 -5.23 9.14
CA LEU A 106 7.62 -5.69 8.32
C LEU A 106 7.89 -4.74 7.14
N LEU A 107 6.84 -4.23 6.49
CA LEU A 107 6.96 -3.30 5.38
C LEU A 107 7.49 -1.93 5.84
N GLU A 108 6.97 -1.37 6.94
CA GLU A 108 7.43 -0.09 7.48
C GLU A 108 8.87 -0.14 8.01
N GLN A 109 9.28 -1.25 8.60
CA GLN A 109 10.65 -1.46 9.08
C GLN A 109 11.63 -1.83 7.95
N ALA A 110 11.18 -1.82 6.69
CA ALA A 110 11.93 -2.26 5.52
C ALA A 110 12.52 -3.69 5.64
N ARG A 111 11.86 -4.57 6.41
CA ARG A 111 12.23 -5.97 6.61
C ARG A 111 11.62 -6.85 5.51
N TYR A 112 11.84 -6.47 4.26
CA TYR A 112 11.15 -7.05 3.11
C TYR A 112 11.44 -8.54 2.91
N ALA A 113 12.68 -8.98 3.11
CA ALA A 113 13.01 -10.40 3.01
C ALA A 113 12.20 -11.27 3.99
N LYS A 114 11.88 -10.75 5.19
CA LYS A 114 11.01 -11.44 6.15
C LYS A 114 9.55 -11.39 5.73
N PHE A 115 9.09 -10.25 5.19
CA PHE A 115 7.74 -10.12 4.64
C PHE A 115 7.45 -11.20 3.58
N TRP A 116 8.39 -11.45 2.66
CA TRP A 116 8.24 -12.48 1.62
C TRP A 116 8.27 -13.92 2.15
N GLN A 117 8.70 -14.14 3.39
CA GLN A 117 8.66 -15.46 4.06
C GLN A 117 7.34 -15.70 4.80
N SER A 118 6.53 -14.67 5.01
CA SER A 118 5.21 -14.79 5.63
C SER A 118 4.20 -15.48 4.72
N ASP A 119 3.10 -15.99 5.29
CA ASP A 119 2.01 -16.57 4.49
C ASP A 119 1.17 -15.48 3.83
N LEU A 120 1.43 -15.24 2.54
CA LEU A 120 0.72 -14.23 1.75
C LEU A 120 -0.51 -14.78 1.01
N LYS A 121 -0.68 -16.11 0.95
CA LYS A 121 -1.74 -16.76 0.17
C LYS A 121 -3.15 -16.27 0.51
N PRO A 122 -3.52 -16.06 1.79
CA PRO A 122 -4.86 -15.56 2.12
C PRO A 122 -5.15 -14.19 1.53
N TRP A 123 -4.15 -13.32 1.48
CA TRP A 123 -4.27 -11.94 1.03
C TRP A 123 -4.27 -11.86 -0.50
N THR A 124 -3.40 -12.64 -1.15
CA THR A 124 -3.36 -12.78 -2.62
C THR A 124 -4.63 -13.41 -3.17
N ALA A 125 -5.29 -14.30 -2.42
CA ALA A 125 -6.59 -14.86 -2.84
C ALA A 125 -7.71 -13.81 -2.88
N VAL A 126 -7.61 -12.78 -2.03
CA VAL A 126 -8.61 -11.71 -1.92
C VAL A 126 -8.29 -10.55 -2.87
N VAL A 127 -7.01 -10.23 -3.04
CA VAL A 127 -6.50 -9.21 -3.96
C VAL A 127 -5.43 -9.86 -4.84
N PRO A 128 -5.79 -10.37 -6.04
CA PRO A 128 -4.85 -11.11 -6.90
C PRO A 128 -3.57 -10.33 -7.27
N SER A 129 -3.65 -9.00 -7.33
CA SER A 129 -2.52 -8.12 -7.61
C SER A 129 -1.62 -7.82 -6.39
N PHE A 130 -1.98 -8.30 -5.20
CA PHE A 130 -1.37 -7.86 -3.93
C PHE A 130 0.15 -7.90 -3.92
N GLU A 131 0.76 -9.05 -4.19
CA GLU A 131 2.22 -9.16 -4.17
C GLU A 131 2.89 -8.29 -5.23
N THR A 132 2.25 -8.12 -6.39
CA THR A 132 2.76 -7.24 -7.45
C THR A 132 2.73 -5.79 -7.01
N GLU A 133 1.62 -5.33 -6.42
CA GLU A 133 1.50 -3.98 -5.86
C GLU A 133 2.53 -3.75 -4.73
N ILE A 134 2.74 -4.72 -3.84
CA ILE A 134 3.77 -4.62 -2.79
C ILE A 134 5.18 -4.53 -3.38
N ARG A 135 5.51 -5.30 -4.42
CA ARG A 135 6.82 -5.17 -5.10
C ARG A 135 7.02 -3.77 -5.68
N LEU A 136 5.97 -3.15 -6.21
CA LEU A 136 6.04 -1.77 -6.71
C LEU A 136 6.22 -0.75 -5.57
N VAL A 137 5.59 -0.98 -4.41
CA VAL A 137 5.83 -0.17 -3.20
C VAL A 137 7.29 -0.25 -2.79
N ILE A 138 7.82 -1.46 -2.64
CA ILE A 138 9.22 -1.69 -2.26
C ILE A 138 10.16 -1.07 -3.29
N ALA A 139 9.87 -1.25 -4.59
CA ALA A 139 10.69 -0.69 -5.65
C ALA A 139 10.73 0.84 -5.61
N ARG A 140 9.61 1.50 -5.30
CA ARG A 140 9.59 2.95 -5.08
C ARG A 140 10.48 3.37 -3.91
N VAL A 141 10.42 2.65 -2.78
CA VAL A 141 11.29 2.92 -1.62
C VAL A 141 12.76 2.74 -1.97
N MET A 142 13.11 1.67 -2.69
CA MET A 142 14.48 1.45 -3.18
C MET A 142 14.93 2.57 -4.12
N ALA A 143 14.05 3.01 -5.02
CA ALA A 143 14.35 4.07 -5.97
C ALA A 143 14.63 5.43 -5.30
N MET A 144 13.93 5.73 -4.19
CA MET A 144 14.15 6.95 -3.42
C MET A 144 15.43 6.89 -2.56
N SER A 145 15.88 5.71 -2.16
CA SER A 145 16.96 5.53 -1.17
C SER A 145 18.32 5.14 -1.76
N TYR A 146 18.36 4.61 -2.98
CA TYR A 146 19.59 4.12 -3.60
C TYR A 146 19.80 4.72 -4.99
N GLN A 147 21.06 5.02 -5.30
CA GLN A 147 21.56 5.20 -6.67
C GLN A 147 22.23 3.91 -7.19
N THR A 148 22.81 3.12 -6.29
CA THR A 148 23.40 1.81 -6.59
C THR A 148 23.20 0.89 -5.39
N ILE A 149 22.83 -0.36 -5.65
CA ILE A 149 22.58 -1.39 -4.63
C ILE A 149 23.13 -2.74 -5.08
N ASN A 150 23.52 -3.59 -4.14
CA ASN A 150 23.89 -4.97 -4.46
C ASN A 150 22.68 -5.75 -4.99
N ALA A 151 22.89 -6.49 -6.09
CA ALA A 151 21.85 -7.25 -6.78
C ALA A 151 21.21 -8.31 -5.88
N ALA A 152 21.99 -9.02 -5.06
CA ALA A 152 21.47 -10.04 -4.15
C ALA A 152 20.60 -9.43 -3.05
N SER A 153 21.01 -8.28 -2.49
CA SER A 153 20.21 -7.55 -1.51
C SER A 153 18.90 -7.04 -2.11
N LEU A 154 18.93 -6.48 -3.32
CA LEU A 154 17.73 -6.00 -4.01
C LEU A 154 16.78 -7.15 -4.37
N ALA A 155 17.31 -8.27 -4.87
CA ALA A 155 16.56 -9.48 -5.18
C ALA A 155 15.84 -10.02 -3.93
N ALA A 156 16.54 -10.08 -2.79
CA ALA A 156 15.95 -10.47 -1.51
C ALA A 156 14.86 -9.49 -1.05
N ASN A 157 15.05 -8.19 -1.23
CA ASN A 157 14.04 -7.18 -0.90
C ASN A 157 12.80 -7.27 -1.78
N LEU A 158 12.94 -7.62 -3.05
CA LEU A 158 11.82 -7.79 -3.98
C LEU A 158 11.16 -9.18 -3.91
N GLY A 159 11.80 -10.14 -3.21
CA GLY A 159 11.36 -11.52 -3.18
C GLY A 159 11.37 -12.16 -4.57
N LEU A 160 12.37 -11.80 -5.40
CA LEU A 160 12.53 -12.29 -6.77
C LEU A 160 13.89 -12.94 -6.94
N THR A 161 13.98 -13.91 -7.85
CA THR A 161 15.23 -14.59 -8.20
C THR A 161 15.30 -14.85 -9.71
N GLY A 162 16.52 -15.05 -10.23
CA GLY A 162 16.76 -15.41 -11.63
C GLY A 162 16.11 -14.45 -12.64
N ASP A 163 15.51 -15.03 -13.68
CA ASP A 163 14.94 -14.28 -14.81
C ASP A 163 13.82 -13.32 -14.39
N ALA A 164 13.05 -13.65 -13.35
CA ALA A 164 11.99 -12.77 -12.86
C ALA A 164 12.55 -11.48 -12.25
N PHE A 165 13.68 -11.57 -11.55
CA PHE A 165 14.39 -10.39 -11.03
C PHE A 165 14.96 -9.53 -12.16
N ASP A 166 15.56 -10.16 -13.17
CA ASP A 166 16.16 -9.45 -14.29
C ASP A 166 15.10 -8.74 -15.14
N LYS A 167 13.97 -9.41 -15.39
CA LYS A 167 12.81 -8.80 -16.05
C LYS A 167 12.25 -7.62 -15.25
N PHE A 168 12.11 -7.76 -13.93
CA PHE A 168 11.63 -6.67 -13.09
C PHE A 168 12.57 -5.46 -13.13
N CYS A 169 13.89 -5.67 -13.09
CA CYS A 169 14.86 -4.59 -13.25
C CYS A 169 14.69 -3.88 -14.60
N GLN A 170 14.49 -4.62 -15.69
CA GLN A 170 14.23 -4.04 -17.02
C GLN A 170 12.94 -3.21 -17.04
N ASP A 171 11.85 -3.73 -16.47
CA ASP A 171 10.56 -3.04 -16.40
C ASP A 171 10.66 -1.74 -15.57
N GLN A 172 11.50 -1.72 -14.53
CA GLN A 172 11.80 -0.53 -13.72
C GLN A 172 12.88 0.39 -14.32
N GLN A 173 13.43 0.04 -15.49
CA GLN A 173 14.55 0.75 -16.13
C GLN A 173 15.82 0.81 -15.26
N TRP A 174 16.04 -0.20 -14.42
CA TRP A 174 17.22 -0.36 -13.60
C TRP A 174 18.29 -1.17 -14.33
N GLN A 175 19.54 -0.73 -14.22
CA GLN A 175 20.65 -1.31 -14.97
C GLN A 175 21.43 -2.28 -14.07
N LYS A 176 21.36 -3.57 -14.36
CA LYS A 176 22.13 -4.59 -13.66
C LYS A 176 23.51 -4.77 -14.34
N SER A 177 24.56 -4.60 -13.56
CA SER A 177 25.97 -4.73 -13.95
C SER A 177 26.68 -5.67 -12.98
N GLY A 178 26.69 -6.97 -13.29
CA GLY A 178 27.22 -8.00 -12.39
C GLY A 178 26.45 -8.05 -11.06
N ASP A 179 27.16 -7.80 -9.96
CA ASP A 179 26.61 -7.82 -8.60
C ASP A 179 25.96 -6.51 -8.16
N LEU A 180 25.93 -5.50 -9.03
CA LEU A 180 25.36 -4.19 -8.72
C LEU A 180 24.17 -3.89 -9.63
N VAL A 181 23.18 -3.21 -9.08
CA VAL A 181 22.06 -2.61 -9.82
C VAL A 181 22.13 -1.11 -9.64
N GLN A 182 22.17 -0.39 -10.76
CA GLN A 182 22.09 1.06 -10.81
C GLN A 182 20.64 1.49 -11.00
N ILE A 183 20.20 2.37 -10.12
CA ILE A 183 18.87 2.97 -10.12
C ILE A 183 19.01 4.39 -10.70
N PRO A 184 18.17 4.78 -11.67
CA PRO A 184 18.20 6.12 -12.25
C PRO A 184 18.11 7.22 -11.18
N ILE A 185 18.85 8.30 -11.40
CA ILE A 185 18.76 9.49 -10.56
C ILE A 185 17.35 10.10 -10.69
N ASN A 186 16.75 10.41 -9.56
CA ASN A 186 15.46 11.05 -9.42
C ASN A 186 15.56 12.14 -8.33
N LYS A 187 14.46 12.87 -8.12
CA LYS A 187 14.42 14.01 -7.19
C LYS A 187 14.70 13.63 -5.73
N ASP A 188 14.52 12.37 -5.37
CA ASP A 188 14.62 11.87 -4.01
C ASP A 188 16.00 11.26 -3.72
N ASN A 189 16.58 10.52 -4.67
CA ASN A 189 17.90 9.90 -4.51
C ASN A 189 19.07 10.79 -4.99
N GLU A 190 18.80 11.95 -5.59
CA GLU A 190 19.82 12.93 -5.95
C GLU A 190 20.40 13.60 -4.69
N ALA A 191 21.74 13.56 -4.56
CA ALA A 191 22.42 14.20 -3.45
C ALA A 191 22.33 15.74 -3.57
N LYS A 192 21.59 16.37 -2.67
CA LYS A 192 21.42 17.83 -2.63
C LYS A 192 22.38 18.46 -1.62
N ALA A 193 23.34 19.25 -2.09
CA ALA A 193 24.18 20.06 -1.22
C ALA A 193 23.39 21.29 -0.72
N VAL A 194 23.11 21.34 0.58
CA VAL A 194 22.49 22.52 1.20
C VAL A 194 23.60 23.45 1.68
N VAL A 195 23.79 24.58 0.99
CA VAL A 195 24.68 25.65 1.44
C VAL A 195 23.90 26.55 2.40
N ILE A 196 24.13 26.39 3.70
CA ILE A 196 23.52 27.25 4.72
C ILE A 196 24.29 28.58 4.74
N ARG A 197 23.64 29.66 4.31
CA ARG A 197 24.11 31.03 4.53
C ARG A 197 23.11 31.72 5.45
N GLU A 198 23.56 32.12 6.63
CA GLU A 198 22.77 32.98 7.50
C GLU A 198 22.78 34.42 6.95
N ASN A 199 21.63 34.87 6.47
CA ASN A 199 21.44 36.29 6.17
C ASN A 199 21.10 37.03 7.47
N ILE A 200 22.13 37.53 8.14
CA ILE A 200 21.95 38.46 9.25
C ILE A 200 21.51 39.80 8.63
N LYS A 201 20.24 40.17 8.81
CA LYS A 201 19.75 41.51 8.49
C LYS A 201 20.11 42.42 9.66
N PHE A 202 20.95 43.43 9.39
CA PHE A 202 21.22 44.54 10.30
C PHE A 202 20.09 45.55 10.28
#